data_AF-Q840L9-F1
#
_entry.id   AF-Q840L9-F1
#
_cell.length_a   1.000
_cell.length_b   1.000
_cell.length_c   1.000
_cell.angle_alpha   90.00
_cell.angle_beta   90.00
_cell.angle_gamma   90.00
#
_symmetry.space_group_name_H-M   'P 1'
#
loop_
_entity.id
_entity.type
_entity.pdbx_description
1 polymer ?
#
loop_
_entity_poly.entity_id
_entity_poly.type
_entity_poly.pdbx_seq_one_letter_code
_entity_poly.pdbx_strand_id
1 'polypeptide(L)' 'LARVGRYKINKKLGLPAAPADVETSPTTLTEEDIVATIEYLVRLHQAAQDGQSGTMTVPGGVEVPVEVDV' A
#
# COMPACT_ATOMS: atom_id res chain seq x y z
N LEU A 1 12.46 5.89 -5.44
CA LEU A 1 11.56 5.16 -6.35
C LEU A 1 11.62 5.76 -7.74
N ALA A 2 12.02 4.98 -8.73
CA ALA A 2 11.75 5.29 -10.13
C ALA A 2 10.25 5.10 -10.43
N ARG A 3 9.79 5.55 -11.61
CA ARG A 3 8.38 5.49 -12.04
C ARG A 3 7.68 4.16 -11.74
N VAL A 4 8.29 3.03 -12.14
CA VAL A 4 7.72 1.70 -11.93
C VAL A 4 7.64 1.33 -10.45
N GLY A 5 8.66 1.69 -9.65
CA GLY A 5 8.67 1.44 -8.22
C GLY A 5 7.55 2.20 -7.49
N ARG A 6 7.38 3.48 -7.82
CA ARG A 6 6.30 4.32 -7.31
C ARG A 6 4.93 3.77 -7.69
N TYR A 7 4.72 3.44 -8.96
CA TYR A 7 3.48 2.84 -9.42
C TYR A 7 3.13 1.54 -8.69
N LYS A 8 4.11 0.65 -8.49
CA LYS A 8 3.88 -0.63 -7.80
C LYS A 8 3.46 -0.45 -6.34
N ILE A 9 4.17 0.42 -5.60
CA ILE A 9 3.84 0.70 -4.20
C ILE A 9 2.46 1.35 -4.12
N ASN A 10 2.18 2.38 -4.93
CA ASN A 10 0.90 3.08 -4.89
C ASN A 10 -0.26 2.13 -5.21
N LYS A 11 -0.11 1.30 -6.25
CA LYS A 11 -1.13 0.31 -6.61
C LYS A 11 -1.36 -0.74 -5.52
N LYS A 12 -0.29 -1.21 -4.87
CA LYS A 12 -0.40 -2.26 -3.83
C LYS A 12 -1.02 -1.73 -2.55
N LEU A 13 -0.74 -0.47 -2.21
CA LEU A 13 -1.20 0.17 -0.98
C LEU A 13 -2.42 1.07 -1.19
N GLY A 14 -3.07 1.06 -2.35
CA GLY A 14 -4.24 1.91 -2.61
C GLY A 14 -3.98 3.42 -2.62
N LEU A 15 -2.72 3.84 -2.76
CA LEU A 15 -2.33 5.26 -2.89
C LEU A 15 -2.57 5.74 -4.34
N PRO A 16 -2.62 7.06 -4.60
CA PRO A 16 -2.83 7.61 -5.94
C PRO A 16 -1.86 7.05 -6.98
N ALA A 17 -2.37 6.29 -7.95
CA ALA A 17 -1.55 5.53 -8.91
C ALA A 17 -1.81 5.91 -10.38
N ALA A 18 -2.56 6.98 -10.65
CA ALA A 18 -2.75 7.44 -12.02
C ALA A 18 -1.39 7.89 -12.60
N PRO A 19 -1.19 7.80 -13.93
CA PRO A 19 0.08 8.20 -14.55
C PRO A 19 0.54 9.61 -14.15
N ALA A 20 -0.41 10.55 -14.06
CA ALA A 20 -0.15 11.93 -13.63
C ALA A 20 0.33 12.03 -12.17
N ASP A 21 -0.24 11.22 -11.27
CA ASP A 21 0.16 11.18 -9.85
C ASP A 21 1.58 10.60 -9.73
N VAL A 22 1.88 9.55 -10.48
CA VAL A 22 3.19 8.88 -10.45
C VAL A 22 4.30 9.76 -11.03
N GLU A 23 4.01 10.55 -12.06
CA GLU A 23 4.97 11.46 -12.70
C GLU A 23 5.35 12.65 -11.81
N THR A 24 4.43 13.09 -10.96
CA THR A 24 4.65 14.22 -10.02
C THR A 24 5.12 13.76 -8.63
N SER A 25 5.06 12.46 -8.34
CA SER A 25 5.46 11.89 -7.06
C SER A 25 6.98 11.96 -6.82
N PRO A 26 7.42 12.10 -5.55
CA PRO A 26 8.84 12.14 -5.22
C PRO A 26 9.55 10.82 -5.52
N THR A 27 10.83 10.93 -5.85
CA THR A 27 11.73 9.79 -6.10
C THR A 27 12.33 9.20 -4.84
N THR A 28 11.92 9.65 -3.65
CA THR A 28 12.25 9.06 -2.35
C THR A 28 10.99 8.49 -1.71
N LEU A 29 11.13 7.64 -0.68
CA LEU A 29 9.98 7.26 0.14
C LEU A 29 9.45 8.48 0.89
N THR A 30 8.14 8.64 0.92
CA THR A 30 7.44 9.58 1.78
C THR A 30 7.10 8.92 3.11
N GLU A 31 6.72 9.72 4.10
CA GLU A 31 6.20 9.19 5.36
C GLU A 31 4.94 8.34 5.14
N GLU A 32 4.06 8.77 4.25
CA GLU A 32 2.84 8.05 3.88
C GLU A 32 3.14 6.64 3.32
N ASP A 33 4.17 6.51 2.46
CA ASP A 33 4.61 5.21 1.95
C ASP A 33 4.99 4.27 3.11
N ILE A 34 5.74 4.80 4.08
CA ILE A 34 6.27 4.03 5.20
C ILE A 34 5.14 3.60 6.13
N VAL A 35 4.27 4.53 6.52
CA VAL A 35 3.14 4.26 7.42
C VAL A 35 2.20 3.23 6.80
N ALA A 36 1.78 3.42 5.54
CA ALA A 36 0.90 2.48 4.84
C ALA A 36 1.55 1.10 4.66
N THR A 37 2.87 1.05 4.42
CA THR A 37 3.60 -0.23 4.31
C THR A 37 3.64 -0.98 5.65
N ILE A 38 3.99 -0.30 6.74
CA ILE A 38 4.04 -0.91 8.08
C ILE A 38 2.65 -1.40 8.48
N GLU A 39 1.63 -0.57 8.28
CA GLU A 39 0.25 -0.90 8.54
C GLU A 39 -0.22 -2.14 7.76
N TYR A 40 0.09 -2.22 6.46
CA TYR A 40 -0.19 -3.37 5.61
C TYR A 40 0.50 -4.63 6.13
N LEU A 41 1.79 -4.55 6.48
CA LEU A 41 2.57 -5.70 6.97
C LEU A 41 2.05 -6.23 8.31
N VAL A 42 1.65 -5.35 9.22
CA VAL A 42 1.08 -5.74 10.52
C VAL A 42 -0.23 -6.49 10.33
N ARG A 43 -1.13 -6.01 9.47
CA ARG A 43 -2.37 -6.74 9.17
C ARG A 43 -2.12 -8.03 8.40
N LEU A 44 -1.18 -8.03 7.46
CA LEU A 44 -0.81 -9.24 6.72
C LEU A 44 -0.27 -10.32 7.67
N HIS A 45 0.54 -9.91 8.65
CA HIS A 45 1.01 -10.81 9.69
C HIS A 45 -0.14 -11.37 10.53
N GLN A 46 -1.10 -10.53 10.94
CA GLN A 46 -2.29 -10.99 11.68
C GLN A 46 -3.09 -12.01 10.86
N ALA A 47 -3.40 -11.68 9.60
CA ALA A 47 -4.10 -12.56 8.66
C ALA A 47 -3.38 -13.91 8.47
N ALA A 48 -2.05 -13.92 8.50
CA ALA A 48 -1.26 -15.15 8.43
C ALA A 48 -1.35 -16.01 9.71
N GLN A 49 -1.65 -15.41 10.88
CA GLN A 49 -1.77 -16.13 12.15
C GLN A 49 -3.17 -16.68 12.40
N ASP A 50 -4.21 -15.90 12.08
CA ASP A 50 -5.61 -16.24 12.34
C ASP A 50 -6.32 -16.85 11.12
N GLY A 51 -5.72 -16.76 9.93
CA GLY A 51 -6.30 -17.21 8.67
C GLY A 51 -7.45 -16.34 8.17
N GLN A 52 -7.61 -15.12 8.70
CA GLN A 52 -8.69 -14.21 8.35
C GLN A 52 -8.18 -13.06 7.48
N SER A 53 -8.76 -12.91 6.30
CA SER A 53 -8.55 -11.73 5.46
C SER A 53 -9.14 -10.48 6.12
N GLY A 54 -8.50 -9.34 5.91
CA GLY A 54 -8.96 -8.06 6.43
C GLY A 54 -8.88 -6.94 5.40
N THR A 55 -9.25 -5.72 5.81
CA THR A 55 -9.05 -4.51 5.03
C THR A 55 -8.26 -3.48 5.84
N MET A 56 -7.56 -2.59 5.13
CA MET A 56 -7.07 -1.34 5.70
C MET A 56 -7.58 -0.16 4.89
N THR A 57 -7.73 0.99 5.55
CA THR A 57 -8.11 2.24 4.88
C THR A 57 -6.90 3.15 4.88
N VAL A 58 -6.38 3.46 3.69
CA VAL A 58 -5.25 4.38 3.55
C VAL A 58 -5.72 5.83 3.48
N PRO A 59 -4.81 6.82 3.62
CA PRO A 59 -5.17 8.22 3.41
C PRO A 59 -5.84 8.42 2.04
N GLY A 60 -6.94 9.18 2.03
CA GLY A 60 -7.83 9.29 0.87
C GLY A 60 -9.05 8.34 0.90
N GLY A 61 -9.18 7.51 1.92
CA GLY A 61 -10.39 6.70 2.17
C GLY A 61 -10.49 5.45 1.29
N VAL A 62 -9.40 5.07 0.61
CA VAL A 62 -9.36 3.88 -0.24
C VAL A 62 -9.22 2.65 0.64
N GLU A 63 -10.13 1.69 0.46
CA GLU A 63 -10.02 0.38 1.11
C GLU A 63 -9.09 -0.55 0.33
N VAL A 64 -8.15 -1.15 1.04
CA VAL A 64 -7.14 -2.06 0.50
C VAL A 64 -7.32 -3.43 1.15
N PRO A 65 -7.56 -4.50 0.38
CA PRO A 65 -7.64 -5.85 0.92
C PRO A 65 -6.26 -6.33 1.39
N VAL A 66 -6.25 -7.05 2.52
CA VAL A 66 -5.08 -7.65 3.12
C VAL A 66 -5.33 -9.15 3.26
N GLU A 67 -4.64 -9.92 2.41
CA GLU A 67 -4.85 -11.36 2.27
C GLU A 67 -3.50 -12.07 2.11
N VAL A 68 -3.43 -13.30 2.63
CA VAL A 68 -2.30 -14.20 2.41
C VAL A 68 -2.63 -15.16 1.27
N ASP A 69 -1.66 -15.43 0.40
CA ASP A 69 -1.82 -16.45 -0.64
C ASP A 69 -1.80 -17.84 0.03
N VAL A 70 -2.94 -18.54 -0.01
CA VAL A 70 -3.16 -19.89 0.56
C VAL A 70 -2.78 -21.00 -0.40
#